data_AF-A0A9C5ZI98-F1
#
_entry.id   AF-A0A9C5ZI98-F1
#
_cell.length_a   1.000
_cell.length_b   1.000
_cell.length_c   1.000
_cell.angle_alpha   90.00
_cell.angle_beta   90.00
_cell.angle_gamma   90.00
#
_symmetry.space_group_name_H-M   'P 1'
#
loop_
_entity.id
_entity.type
_entity.pdbx_description
1 polymer ?
#
loop_
_entity_poly.entity_id
_entity_poly.type
_entity_poly.pdbx_seq_one_letter_code
_entity_poly.pdbx_strand_id
1 'polypeptide(L)'
;MESNIIINDEYEHLDNCIEYILENVLFKETHQDVEYMQLQDDYNSTLISKCHCSGLSCLRDVDCNHGGNYVKDSQSEELVLNPEKLQELIYECTSLCACEQKKCVNRLVQYGPRNNLKIIYSERYQSKGLTTTETIPKGAFICEYAGELLTRQEAQKRMQENDTRQRMNYVLSLCEYISNGGGTTNKVLLTTVDPSRKGNIGRYLNHSCQPNCQKCAH
;
A
#
# COMPACT_ATOMS: atom_id res chain seq x y z
N MET A 1 -20.34 11.64 1.35
CA MET A 1 -20.92 10.51 0.61
C MET A 1 -20.03 9.32 0.92
N GLU A 2 -20.47 8.45 1.82
CA GLU A 2 -19.75 7.23 2.14
C GLU A 2 -19.69 6.36 0.88
N SER A 3 -18.48 6.16 0.36
CA SER A 3 -18.23 5.17 -0.67
C SER A 3 -18.43 3.81 -0.04
N ASN A 4 -19.52 3.12 -0.39
CA ASN A 4 -19.75 1.72 -0.01
C ASN A 4 -18.79 0.80 -0.77
N ILE A 5 -17.48 0.96 -0.53
CA ILE A 5 -16.47 -0.02 -0.90
C ILE A 5 -16.60 -1.13 0.14
N ILE A 6 -17.06 -2.30 -0.29
CA ILE A 6 -17.05 -3.49 0.56
C ILE A 6 -15.62 -4.03 0.49
N ILE A 7 -14.84 -3.74 1.53
CA ILE A 7 -13.51 -4.33 1.72
C ILE A 7 -13.74 -5.72 2.32
N ASN A 8 -13.50 -6.76 1.54
CA ASN A 8 -13.56 -8.13 2.03
C ASN A 8 -12.20 -8.50 2.64
N ASP A 9 -11.99 -8.07 3.87
CA ASP A 9 -10.79 -8.39 4.64
C ASP A 9 -11.17 -9.20 5.88
N GLU A 10 -11.35 -10.51 5.68
CA GLU A 10 -11.81 -11.48 6.68
C GLU A 10 -10.65 -12.28 7.30
N TYR A 11 -9.42 -11.75 7.27
CA TYR A 11 -8.28 -12.48 7.79
C TYR A 11 -8.26 -12.55 9.31
N GLU A 12 -8.12 -13.77 9.85
CA GLU A 12 -7.95 -13.97 11.30
C GLU A 12 -6.52 -13.63 11.73
N HIS A 13 -6.41 -12.74 12.72
CA HIS A 13 -5.13 -12.36 13.31
C HIS A 13 -4.88 -13.16 14.60
N LEU A 14 -3.86 -14.00 14.58
CA LEU A 14 -3.47 -14.85 15.71
C LEU A 14 -2.68 -14.11 16.81
N ASP A 15 -2.40 -12.82 16.63
CA ASP A 15 -1.59 -12.03 17.56
C ASP A 15 -2.47 -11.02 18.31
N ASN A 16 -2.80 -11.34 19.56
CA ASN A 16 -3.65 -10.50 20.42
C ASN A 16 -2.97 -9.19 20.83
N CYS A 17 -1.67 -9.01 20.55
CA CYS A 17 -0.94 -7.80 20.86
C CYS A 17 -1.00 -6.75 19.74
N ILE A 18 -1.75 -7.02 18.66
CA ILE A 18 -1.79 -6.18 17.46
C ILE A 18 -3.23 -5.79 17.15
N GLU A 19 -3.44 -4.51 16.88
CA GLU A 19 -4.70 -3.97 16.38
C GLU A 19 -4.75 -4.13 14.85
N TYR A 20 -5.77 -4.81 14.33
CA TYR A 20 -5.94 -4.94 12.90
C TYR A 20 -6.46 -3.63 12.29
N ILE A 21 -5.80 -3.16 11.24
CA ILE A 21 -6.21 -1.97 10.47
C ILE A 21 -6.17 -2.31 8.98
N LEU A 22 -7.06 -1.71 8.20
CA LEU A 22 -7.11 -1.91 6.75
C LEU A 22 -6.17 -0.94 6.03
N GLU A 23 -6.16 0.31 6.48
CA GLU A 23 -5.43 1.42 5.89
C GLU A 23 -4.38 1.94 6.90
N ASN A 24 -3.43 2.71 6.39
CA ASN A 24 -2.45 3.39 7.23
C ASN A 24 -3.11 4.34 8.22
N VAL A 25 -2.54 4.45 9.42
CA VAL A 25 -2.99 5.39 10.46
C VAL A 25 -1.82 6.22 10.95
N LEU A 26 -2.07 7.46 11.36
CA LEU A 26 -1.03 8.24 12.04
C LEU A 26 -0.66 7.59 13.38
N PHE A 27 0.65 7.50 13.67
CA PHE A 27 1.07 7.17 15.04
C PHE A 27 0.65 8.25 16.02
N LYS A 28 0.50 7.87 17.29
CA LYS A 28 0.15 8.83 18.34
C LYS A 28 1.41 9.53 18.84
N GLU A 29 1.57 10.80 18.49
CA GLU A 29 2.59 11.69 19.07
C GLU A 29 2.03 12.43 20.29
N THR A 30 2.88 12.68 21.29
CA THR A 30 2.53 13.40 22.53
C THR A 30 3.07 14.82 22.58
N HIS A 31 4.00 15.17 21.70
CA HIS A 31 4.66 16.48 21.64
C HIS A 31 4.40 17.21 20.31
N GLN A 32 4.42 18.54 20.33
CA GLN A 32 4.28 19.35 19.11
C GLN A 32 5.59 19.36 18.31
N ASP A 33 5.82 18.29 17.54
CA ASP A 33 6.93 18.17 16.61
C ASP A 33 6.56 18.67 15.20
N VAL A 34 7.48 19.38 14.54
CA VAL A 34 7.24 19.98 13.21
C VAL A 34 7.14 18.92 12.12
N GLU A 35 7.93 17.84 12.21
CA GLU A 35 7.87 16.72 11.28
C GLU A 35 6.53 16.00 11.41
N TYR A 36 6.02 15.85 12.64
CA TYR A 36 4.70 15.28 12.89
C TYR A 36 3.56 16.13 12.31
N MET A 37 3.61 17.47 12.47
CA MET A 37 2.59 18.35 11.89
C MET A 37 2.54 18.24 10.36
N GLN A 38 3.71 18.21 9.70
CA GLN A 38 3.77 18.01 8.25
C GLN A 38 3.20 16.64 7.85
N LEU A 39 3.58 15.58 8.57
CA LEU A 39 3.05 14.23 8.32
C LEU A 39 1.53 14.19 8.49
N GLN A 40 0.99 14.90 9.49
CA GLN A 40 -0.45 15.00 9.73
C GLN A 40 -1.16 15.76 8.61
N ASP A 41 -0.58 16.86 8.11
CA ASP A 41 -1.12 17.60 6.96
C ASP A 41 -1.12 16.74 5.69
N ASP A 42 -0.02 16.00 5.45
CA ASP A 42 0.10 15.09 4.32
C ASP A 42 -0.92 13.93 4.42
N TYR A 43 -1.10 13.35 5.61
CA TYR A 43 -2.10 12.30 5.86
C TYR A 43 -3.54 12.77 5.65
N ASN A 44 -3.86 14.01 6.03
CA ASN A 44 -5.19 14.57 5.85
C ASN A 44 -5.43 15.14 4.44
N SER A 45 -4.40 15.16 3.59
CA SER A 45 -4.51 15.66 2.23
C SER A 45 -5.31 14.70 1.35
N THR A 46 -6.16 15.24 0.48
CA THR A 46 -7.00 14.45 -0.43
C THR A 46 -6.76 14.86 -1.88
N LEU A 47 -6.63 13.86 -2.77
CA LEU A 47 -6.55 14.12 -4.21
C LEU A 47 -7.92 14.57 -4.75
N ILE A 48 -8.00 15.84 -5.14
CA ILE A 48 -9.23 16.45 -5.70
C ILE A 48 -9.38 16.24 -7.21
N SER A 49 -8.33 15.75 -7.89
CA SER A 49 -8.36 15.49 -9.32
C SER A 49 -9.33 14.35 -9.62
N LYS A 50 -10.33 14.61 -10.47
CA LYS A 50 -11.37 13.64 -10.85
C LYS A 50 -11.33 13.36 -12.35
N CYS A 51 -11.60 12.12 -12.74
CA CYS A 51 -11.84 11.80 -14.13
C CYS A 51 -13.33 12.04 -14.50
N HIS A 52 -13.55 12.27 -15.80
CA HIS A 52 -14.88 12.41 -16.41
C HIS A 52 -15.20 11.25 -17.36
N CYS A 53 -14.50 10.14 -17.19
CA CYS A 53 -14.55 8.97 -18.06
C CYS A 53 -15.87 8.19 -17.89
N SER A 54 -16.33 7.54 -18.96
CA SER A 54 -17.44 6.59 -18.93
C SER A 54 -16.96 5.22 -19.41
N GLY A 55 -17.60 4.14 -18.95
CA GLY A 55 -17.24 2.77 -19.33
C GLY A 55 -15.79 2.39 -18.95
N LEU A 56 -15.04 1.83 -19.91
CA LEU A 56 -13.66 1.34 -19.74
C LEU A 56 -12.59 2.40 -20.05
N SER A 57 -12.95 3.67 -20.25
CA SER A 57 -12.00 4.73 -20.64
C SER A 57 -10.93 5.05 -19.58
N CYS A 58 -10.97 4.45 -18.39
CA CYS A 58 -9.89 4.54 -17.41
C CYS A 58 -8.75 3.54 -17.64
N LEU A 59 -8.80 2.72 -18.71
CA LEU A 59 -7.75 1.74 -19.01
C LEU A 59 -6.46 2.38 -19.51
N ARG A 60 -6.56 3.48 -20.27
CA ARG A 60 -5.40 4.13 -20.90
C ARG A 60 -5.21 5.53 -20.32
N ASP A 61 -3.96 5.95 -20.18
CA ASP A 61 -3.59 7.28 -19.72
C ASP A 61 -3.98 8.39 -20.71
N VAL A 62 -3.96 8.11 -22.02
CA VAL A 62 -4.44 9.03 -23.06
C VAL A 62 -5.93 9.38 -22.93
N ASP A 63 -6.72 8.49 -22.31
CA ASP A 63 -8.17 8.66 -22.14
C ASP A 63 -8.54 9.14 -20.72
N CYS A 64 -7.62 9.02 -19.76
CA CYS A 64 -7.83 9.32 -18.35
C CYS A 64 -6.53 9.71 -17.67
N ASN A 65 -6.49 10.88 -17.01
CA ASN A 65 -5.33 11.31 -16.24
C ASN A 65 -4.96 10.39 -15.06
N HIS A 66 -5.86 9.46 -14.68
CA HIS A 66 -5.59 8.43 -13.68
C HIS A 66 -5.31 7.06 -14.31
N GLY A 67 -5.57 6.89 -15.61
CA GLY A 67 -5.56 5.59 -16.27
C GLY A 67 -4.16 5.06 -16.60
N GLY A 68 -4.13 3.83 -17.11
CA GLY A 68 -2.88 3.17 -17.54
C GLY A 68 -2.12 2.46 -16.42
N ASN A 69 -2.58 2.50 -15.17
CA ASN A 69 -1.94 1.79 -14.05
C ASN A 69 -2.07 0.28 -14.19
N TYR A 70 -3.21 -0.20 -14.70
CA TYR A 70 -3.52 -1.63 -14.77
C TYR A 70 -3.88 -2.07 -16.18
N VAL A 71 -3.55 -3.31 -16.50
CA VAL A 71 -3.94 -4.02 -17.72
C VAL A 71 -4.56 -5.35 -17.34
N LYS A 72 -5.32 -5.96 -18.25
CA LYS A 72 -5.84 -7.31 -18.03
C LYS A 72 -4.77 -8.34 -18.40
N ASP A 73 -4.55 -9.32 -17.52
CA ASP A 73 -3.74 -10.49 -17.83
C ASP A 73 -4.42 -11.33 -18.91
N SER A 74 -3.64 -11.76 -19.90
CA SER A 74 -4.14 -12.50 -21.07
C SER A 74 -4.66 -13.91 -20.75
N GLN A 75 -4.28 -14.49 -19.61
CA GLN A 75 -4.65 -15.85 -19.24
C GLN A 75 -5.77 -15.88 -18.20
N SER A 76 -5.71 -15.01 -17.19
CA SER A 76 -6.68 -14.97 -16.09
C SER A 76 -7.78 -13.92 -16.25
N GLU A 77 -7.66 -12.97 -17.20
CA GLU A 77 -8.50 -11.77 -17.32
C GLU A 77 -8.49 -10.85 -16.09
N GLU A 78 -7.59 -11.10 -15.14
CA GLU A 78 -7.44 -10.30 -13.92
C GLU A 78 -6.69 -9.00 -14.20
N LEU A 79 -7.00 -7.94 -13.45
CA LEU A 79 -6.22 -6.71 -13.48
C LEU A 79 -4.85 -6.91 -12.82
N VAL A 80 -3.81 -6.63 -13.58
CA VAL A 80 -2.40 -6.66 -13.14
C VAL A 80 -1.76 -5.31 -13.40
N LEU A 81 -0.73 -4.97 -12.63
CA LEU A 81 0.07 -3.77 -12.81
C LEU A 81 0.61 -3.70 -14.25
N ASN A 82 0.45 -2.55 -14.89
CA ASN A 82 0.95 -2.33 -16.24
C ASN A 82 2.49 -2.44 -16.24
N PRO A 83 3.08 -3.40 -17.00
CA PRO A 83 4.53 -3.58 -17.07
C PRO A 83 5.28 -2.34 -17.58
N GLU A 84 4.62 -1.46 -18.32
CA GLU A 84 5.19 -0.22 -18.83
C GLU A 84 5.31 0.87 -17.75
N LYS A 85 4.62 0.73 -16.61
CA LYS A 85 4.55 1.72 -15.51
C LYS A 85 5.13 1.25 -14.18
N LEU A 86 5.98 0.22 -14.17
CA LEU A 86 6.50 -0.41 -12.94
C LEU A 86 7.26 0.54 -11.97
N GLN A 87 7.65 1.73 -12.42
CA GLN A 87 8.39 2.73 -11.63
C GLN A 87 7.61 4.03 -11.43
N GLU A 88 6.36 4.09 -11.88
CA GLU A 88 5.49 5.26 -11.74
C GLU A 88 4.61 5.14 -10.48
N LEU A 89 4.12 6.28 -10.01
CA LEU A 89 3.13 6.35 -8.94
C LEU A 89 1.78 5.88 -9.46
N ILE A 90 1.10 5.04 -8.68
CA ILE A 90 -0.21 4.51 -9.04
C ILE A 90 -1.27 5.48 -8.54
N TYR A 91 -1.99 6.14 -9.46
CA TYR A 91 -3.12 7.01 -9.10
C TYR A 91 -4.45 6.34 -9.44
N GLU A 92 -5.13 5.79 -8.44
CA GLU A 92 -6.45 5.19 -8.64
C GLU A 92 -7.58 6.22 -8.73
N CYS A 93 -8.66 5.85 -9.43
CA CYS A 93 -9.87 6.63 -9.41
C CYS A 93 -10.50 6.60 -8.00
N THR A 94 -10.92 7.77 -7.52
CA THR A 94 -11.53 7.96 -6.19
C THR A 94 -13.04 8.14 -6.28
N SER A 95 -13.75 8.21 -5.16
CA SER A 95 -15.21 8.49 -5.14
C SER A 95 -15.60 9.83 -5.78
N LEU A 96 -14.64 10.73 -6.04
CA LEU A 96 -14.85 11.98 -6.76
C LEU A 96 -14.90 11.82 -8.29
N CYS A 97 -14.42 10.69 -8.82
CA CYS A 97 -14.39 10.39 -10.25
C CYS A 97 -15.78 10.01 -10.77
N ALA A 98 -16.10 10.42 -12.01
CA ALA A 98 -17.40 10.14 -12.64
C ALA A 98 -17.52 8.71 -13.20
N CYS A 99 -16.40 7.99 -13.32
CA CYS A 99 -16.41 6.60 -13.79
C CYS A 99 -17.26 5.70 -12.88
N GLU A 100 -17.94 4.72 -13.47
CA GLU A 100 -18.76 3.78 -12.71
C GLU A 100 -17.88 2.93 -11.76
N GLN A 101 -18.10 3.06 -10.46
CA GLN A 101 -17.25 2.47 -9.42
C GLN A 101 -17.00 0.97 -9.62
N LYS A 102 -18.03 0.19 -9.96
CA LYS A 102 -17.92 -1.28 -10.12
C LYS A 102 -17.31 -1.75 -11.44
N LYS A 103 -17.17 -0.85 -12.43
CA LYS A 103 -16.65 -1.20 -13.78
C LYS A 103 -15.33 -0.50 -14.09
N CYS A 104 -14.91 0.45 -13.28
CA CYS A 104 -13.66 1.17 -13.49
C CYS A 104 -12.49 0.23 -13.25
N VAL A 105 -11.70 0.01 -14.30
CA VAL A 105 -10.47 -0.80 -14.26
C VAL A 105 -9.31 -0.13 -13.54
N ASN A 106 -9.47 1.15 -13.17
CA ASN A 106 -8.48 1.91 -12.42
C ASN A 106 -8.83 2.01 -10.92
N ARG A 107 -9.37 0.91 -10.39
CA ARG A 107 -9.70 0.69 -8.99
C ARG A 107 -9.34 -0.75 -8.67
N LEU A 108 -8.33 -0.98 -7.85
CA LEU A 108 -7.85 -2.33 -7.53
C LEU A 108 -7.40 -2.41 -6.08
N VAL A 109 -6.39 -1.61 -5.69
CA VAL A 109 -5.81 -1.60 -4.34
C VAL A 109 -6.85 -1.17 -3.32
N GLN A 110 -7.68 -0.17 -3.65
CA GLN A 110 -8.74 0.33 -2.76
C GLN A 110 -9.80 -0.72 -2.36
N TYR A 111 -9.81 -1.90 -2.99
CA TYR A 111 -10.71 -2.99 -2.61
C TYR A 111 -10.15 -3.90 -1.51
N GLY A 112 -8.94 -3.60 -1.02
CA GLY A 112 -8.29 -4.35 0.03
C GLY A 112 -7.55 -5.58 -0.47
N PRO A 113 -6.90 -6.32 0.43
CA PRO A 113 -6.01 -7.41 0.09
C PRO A 113 -6.73 -8.51 -0.70
N ARG A 114 -5.98 -9.19 -1.57
CA ARG A 114 -6.46 -10.39 -2.26
C ARG A 114 -6.91 -11.44 -1.24
N ASN A 115 -7.92 -12.22 -1.60
CA ASN A 115 -8.34 -13.44 -0.89
C ASN A 115 -7.27 -14.55 -0.91
N ASN A 116 -7.50 -15.62 -0.15
CA ASN A 116 -6.68 -16.86 -0.16
C ASN A 116 -5.24 -16.72 0.35
N LEU A 117 -4.94 -15.63 1.06
CA LEU A 117 -3.69 -15.51 1.82
C LEU A 117 -3.81 -16.28 3.15
N LYS A 118 -2.69 -16.82 3.63
CA LYS A 118 -2.62 -17.59 4.88
C LYS A 118 -1.36 -17.25 5.64
N ILE A 119 -1.53 -17.04 6.94
CA ILE A 119 -0.40 -16.91 7.86
C ILE A 119 0.06 -18.33 8.21
N ILE A 120 1.34 -18.61 7.98
CA ILE A 120 1.99 -19.87 8.32
C ILE A 120 3.10 -19.63 9.34
N TYR A 121 3.38 -20.61 10.19
CA TYR A 121 4.57 -20.59 11.05
C TYR A 121 5.69 -21.38 10.40
N SER A 122 6.88 -20.79 10.32
CA SER A 122 8.08 -21.45 9.82
C SER A 122 8.88 -22.01 10.99
N GLU A 123 8.90 -23.33 11.15
CA GLU A 123 9.75 -24.01 12.13
C GLU A 123 11.24 -23.69 11.93
N ARG A 124 11.66 -23.52 10.68
CA ARG A 124 13.06 -23.22 10.32
C ARG A 124 13.51 -21.85 10.82
N TYR A 125 12.66 -20.84 10.63
CA TYR A 125 12.98 -19.45 10.99
C TYR A 125 12.38 -19.02 12.32
N GLN A 126 11.60 -19.91 12.95
CA GLN A 126 10.86 -19.67 14.19
C GLN A 126 10.00 -18.39 14.13
N SER A 127 9.48 -18.08 12.93
CA SER A 127 8.75 -16.86 12.64
C SER A 127 7.51 -17.13 11.80
N LYS A 128 6.54 -16.21 11.85
CA LYS A 128 5.37 -16.24 10.98
C LYS A 128 5.76 -15.77 9.56
N GLY A 129 5.01 -16.22 8.57
CA GLY A 129 5.13 -15.80 7.18
C GLY A 129 3.79 -15.81 6.48
N LEU A 130 3.72 -15.17 5.32
CA LEU A 130 2.52 -15.12 4.48
C LEU A 130 2.69 -16.03 3.26
N THR A 131 1.67 -16.83 2.98
CA THR A 131 1.58 -17.67 1.77
C THR A 131 0.22 -17.52 1.12
N THR A 132 0.05 -18.03 -0.10
CA THR A 132 -1.23 -18.14 -0.80
C THR A 132 -1.56 -19.61 -1.07
N THR A 133 -2.85 -19.94 -1.21
CA THR A 133 -3.30 -21.26 -1.71
C THR A 133 -3.61 -21.29 -3.21
N GLU A 134 -3.49 -20.15 -3.89
CA GLU A 134 -3.80 -20.03 -5.31
C GLU A 134 -2.61 -19.49 -6.10
N THR A 135 -2.58 -19.81 -7.40
CA THR A 135 -1.65 -19.19 -8.33
C THR A 135 -1.98 -17.72 -8.49
N ILE A 136 -0.98 -16.86 -8.31
CA ILE A 136 -1.09 -15.41 -8.49
C ILE A 136 -0.41 -15.04 -9.82
N PRO A 137 -1.13 -14.45 -10.79
CA PRO A 137 -0.53 -13.95 -12.02
C PRO A 137 0.57 -12.92 -11.74
N LYS A 138 1.58 -12.86 -12.62
CA LYS A 138 2.65 -11.86 -12.49
C LYS A 138 2.06 -10.45 -12.60
N GLY A 139 2.36 -9.60 -11.63
CA GLY A 139 1.87 -8.21 -11.58
C GLY A 139 0.51 -8.05 -10.91
N ALA A 140 -0.17 -9.13 -10.52
CA ALA A 140 -1.41 -9.04 -9.76
C ALA A 140 -1.16 -8.43 -8.37
N PHE A 141 -2.14 -7.68 -7.89
CA PHE A 141 -2.12 -7.13 -6.55
C PHE A 141 -2.26 -8.23 -5.47
N ILE A 142 -1.54 -8.08 -4.36
CA ILE A 142 -1.50 -9.04 -3.26
C ILE A 142 -2.13 -8.44 -2.00
N CYS A 143 -1.48 -7.46 -1.40
CA CYS A 143 -1.97 -6.74 -0.22
C CYS A 143 -1.17 -5.45 -0.04
N GLU A 144 -1.73 -4.49 0.70
CA GLU A 144 -0.99 -3.34 1.19
C GLU A 144 -0.04 -3.73 2.34
N TYR A 145 0.97 -2.90 2.59
CA TYR A 145 1.76 -2.94 3.81
C TYR A 145 1.30 -1.78 4.70
N ALA A 146 0.21 -1.99 5.43
CA ALA A 146 -0.44 -0.93 6.21
C ALA A 146 -0.05 -0.99 7.68
N GLY A 147 0.20 0.17 8.28
CA GLY A 147 0.63 0.30 9.67
C GLY A 147 0.52 1.73 10.20
N GLU A 148 1.25 2.00 11.28
CA GLU A 148 1.42 3.36 11.77
C GLU A 148 2.38 4.14 10.85
N LEU A 149 1.94 5.27 10.28
CA LEU A 149 2.81 6.23 9.61
C LEU A 149 3.67 6.91 10.65
N LEU A 150 4.99 6.94 10.44
CA LEU A 150 5.96 7.48 11.40
C LEU A 150 6.72 8.67 10.82
N THR A 151 7.12 9.59 11.70
CA THR A 151 8.22 10.51 11.41
C THR A 151 9.53 9.74 11.33
N ARG A 152 10.55 10.33 10.69
CA ARG A 152 11.89 9.74 10.64
C ARG A 152 12.47 9.55 12.04
N GLN A 153 12.24 10.51 12.94
CA GLN A 153 12.74 10.43 14.31
C GLN A 153 12.11 9.26 15.08
N GLU A 154 10.78 9.10 15.01
CA GLU A 154 10.10 8.00 15.69
C GLU A 154 10.47 6.64 15.09
N ALA A 155 10.63 6.56 13.77
CA ALA A 155 11.11 5.35 13.10
C ALA A 155 12.50 4.94 13.62
N GLN A 156 13.46 5.86 13.67
CA GLN A 156 14.81 5.59 14.18
C GLN A 156 14.79 5.12 15.64
N LYS A 157 13.98 5.76 16.48
CA LYS A 157 13.80 5.38 17.88
C LYS A 157 13.26 3.95 18.00
N ARG A 158 12.21 3.59 17.26
CA ARG A 158 11.65 2.22 17.28
C ARG A 158 12.63 1.18 16.80
N MET A 159 13.40 1.48 15.74
CA MET A 159 14.44 0.57 15.25
C MET A 159 15.50 0.31 16.32
N GLN A 160 16.02 1.35 16.98
CA GLN A 160 17.00 1.22 18.06
C GLN A 160 16.45 0.44 19.26
N GLU A 161 15.19 0.69 19.62
CA GLU A 161 14.51 -0.03 20.69
C GLU A 161 14.33 -1.52 20.37
N ASN A 162 13.98 -1.84 19.12
CA ASN A 162 13.84 -3.22 18.66
C ASN A 162 15.19 -3.94 18.66
N ASP A 163 16.25 -3.31 18.16
CA ASP A 163 17.61 -3.87 18.17
C ASP A 163 18.09 -4.13 19.61
N THR A 164 17.89 -3.16 20.51
CA THR A 164 18.27 -3.29 21.92
C THR A 164 17.53 -4.42 22.62
N ARG A 165 16.25 -4.62 22.29
CA ARG A 165 15.39 -5.65 22.89
C ARG A 165 15.37 -6.96 22.11
N GLN A 166 16.16 -7.09 21.04
CA GLN A 166 16.18 -8.27 20.15
C GLN A 166 14.77 -8.62 19.63
N ARG A 167 14.00 -7.61 19.22
CA ARG A 167 12.66 -7.75 18.64
C ARG A 167 12.72 -7.68 17.12
N MET A 168 11.74 -8.29 16.48
CA MET A 168 11.52 -8.16 15.05
C MET A 168 11.30 -6.70 14.66
N ASN A 169 11.91 -6.28 13.56
CA ASN A 169 11.77 -4.94 13.00
C ASN A 169 10.83 -4.98 11.79
N TYR A 170 9.74 -4.22 11.85
CA TYR A 170 8.73 -4.13 10.80
C TYR A 170 8.73 -2.78 10.09
N VAL A 171 9.63 -1.85 10.46
CA VAL A 171 9.68 -0.51 9.88
C VAL A 171 10.05 -0.61 8.40
N LEU A 172 9.18 -0.08 7.53
CA LEU A 172 9.39 0.01 6.10
C LEU A 172 9.37 1.47 5.67
N SER A 173 10.45 1.93 5.04
CA SER A 173 10.51 3.25 4.41
C SER A 173 10.49 3.13 2.88
N LEU A 174 9.66 3.93 2.24
CA LEU A 174 9.54 4.10 0.79
C LEU A 174 10.02 5.50 0.42
N CYS A 175 10.97 5.58 -0.51
CA CYS A 175 11.47 6.83 -1.06
C CYS A 175 10.98 6.94 -2.50
N GLU A 176 10.16 7.94 -2.77
CA GLU A 176 9.60 8.21 -4.09
C GLU A 176 10.20 9.50 -4.64
N TYR A 177 10.67 9.45 -5.88
CA TYR A 177 11.26 10.61 -6.56
C TYR A 177 10.22 11.22 -7.49
N ILE A 178 9.69 12.39 -7.12
CA ILE A 178 8.73 13.11 -7.93
C ILE A 178 9.50 14.06 -8.84
N SER A 179 9.51 13.76 -10.13
CA SER A 179 10.03 14.67 -11.16
C SER A 179 8.96 15.71 -11.50
N ASN A 180 9.19 16.96 -11.10
CA ASN A 180 8.36 18.07 -11.56
C ASN A 180 8.82 18.40 -12.98
N GLY A 181 8.10 17.91 -14.00
CA GLY A 181 8.47 18.02 -15.42
C GLY A 181 8.97 19.41 -15.85
N GLY A 182 10.30 19.61 -15.76
CA GLY A 182 10.99 20.85 -16.11
C GLY A 182 11.85 21.52 -15.02
N GLY A 183 11.85 21.05 -13.77
CA GLY A 183 12.64 21.62 -12.67
C GLY A 183 13.83 20.75 -12.22
N THR A 184 14.95 21.37 -11.85
CA THR A 184 16.21 20.73 -11.38
C THR A 184 16.13 20.11 -9.96
N THR A 185 14.97 20.15 -9.30
CA THR A 185 14.78 19.64 -7.94
C THR A 185 13.78 18.48 -7.93
N ASN A 186 14.30 17.26 -7.79
CA ASN A 186 13.47 16.09 -7.49
C ASN A 186 12.96 16.22 -6.05
N LYS A 187 11.63 16.30 -5.86
CA LYS A 187 11.05 16.20 -4.51
C LYS A 187 11.12 14.72 -4.12
N VAL A 188 11.72 14.41 -2.98
CA VAL A 188 11.70 13.06 -2.41
C VAL A 188 10.55 13.00 -1.42
N LEU A 189 9.56 12.17 -1.71
CA LEU A 189 8.53 11.79 -0.73
C LEU A 189 9.07 10.58 0.04
N LEU A 190 9.14 10.70 1.36
CA LEU A 190 9.58 9.63 2.25
C LEU A 190 8.39 9.21 3.10
N THR A 191 7.86 8.01 2.83
CA THR A 191 6.77 7.43 3.60
C THR A 191 7.34 6.31 4.46
N THR A 192 7.17 6.39 5.78
CA THR A 192 7.63 5.35 6.71
C THR A 192 6.46 4.73 7.45
N VAL A 193 6.31 3.42 7.35
CA VAL A 193 5.21 2.64 7.91
C VAL A 193 5.75 1.61 8.90
N ASP A 194 5.09 1.46 10.04
CA ASP A 194 5.40 0.44 11.05
C ASP A 194 4.15 -0.33 11.51
N PRO A 195 3.98 -1.58 11.06
CA PRO A 195 2.88 -2.44 11.47
C PRO A 195 3.14 -3.26 12.75
N SER A 196 4.06 -2.81 13.60
CA SER A 196 4.41 -3.50 14.85
C SER A 196 3.26 -3.59 15.84
N ARG A 197 2.41 -2.54 15.92
CA ARG A 197 1.32 -2.43 16.91
C ARG A 197 -0.05 -2.36 16.28
N LYS A 198 -0.16 -1.64 15.15
CA LYS A 198 -1.36 -1.56 14.33
C LYS A 198 -0.96 -1.95 12.93
N GLY A 199 -1.55 -2.98 12.33
CA GLY A 199 -1.14 -3.37 10.98
C GLY A 199 -2.02 -4.42 10.35
N ASN A 200 -1.93 -4.51 9.03
CA ASN A 200 -2.71 -5.45 8.22
C ASN A 200 -1.98 -6.80 8.01
N ILE A 201 -2.52 -7.66 7.15
CA ILE A 201 -1.91 -8.95 6.80
C ILE A 201 -0.51 -8.83 6.15
N GLY A 202 -0.20 -7.69 5.51
CA GLY A 202 1.08 -7.44 4.85
C GLY A 202 2.29 -7.47 5.79
N ARG A 203 2.09 -7.28 7.09
CA ARG A 203 3.15 -7.38 8.11
C ARG A 203 3.83 -8.74 8.22
N TYR A 204 3.20 -9.80 7.69
CA TYR A 204 3.74 -11.16 7.68
C TYR A 204 4.54 -11.48 6.41
N LEU A 205 4.71 -10.53 5.50
CA LEU A 205 5.62 -10.67 4.37
C LEU A 205 7.07 -10.72 4.85
N ASN A 206 7.77 -11.79 4.50
CA ASN A 206 9.16 -12.00 4.89
C ASN A 206 10.14 -11.45 3.83
N HIS A 207 11.35 -11.14 4.28
CA HIS A 207 12.46 -10.80 3.39
C HIS A 207 12.94 -12.04 2.61
N SER A 208 13.27 -11.84 1.34
CA SER A 208 13.96 -12.81 0.49
C SER A 208 14.98 -12.10 -0.40
N CYS A 209 16.15 -12.71 -0.60
CA CYS A 209 17.14 -12.22 -1.57
C CYS A 209 16.69 -12.44 -3.03
N GLN A 210 15.72 -13.32 -3.25
CA GLN A 210 15.04 -13.55 -4.52
C GLN A 210 13.53 -13.40 -4.28
N PRO A 211 13.03 -12.16 -4.13
CA PRO A 211 11.63 -11.92 -3.81
C PRO A 211 10.75 -12.28 -4.99
N ASN A 212 9.52 -12.70 -4.68
CA ASN A 212 8.44 -12.92 -5.65
C ASN A 212 7.40 -11.78 -5.65
N CYS A 213 7.60 -10.76 -4.81
CA CYS A 213 6.76 -9.57 -4.70
C CYS A 213 7.58 -8.31 -5.00
N GLN A 214 6.93 -7.30 -5.56
CA GLN A 214 7.48 -5.96 -5.76
C GLN A 214 6.69 -4.95 -4.95
N LYS A 215 7.39 -3.94 -4.38
CA LYS A 215 6.77 -2.81 -3.70
C LYS A 215 6.40 -1.75 -4.74
N CYS A 216 5.19 -1.23 -4.67
CA CYS A 216 4.70 -0.13 -5.48
C CYS A 216 4.14 0.96 -4.55
N ALA A 217 4.26 2.21 -4.95
CA ALA A 217 3.64 3.33 -4.25
C ALA A 217 2.29 3.65 -4.91
N HIS A 218 1.25 3.72 -4.08
CA HIS A 218 -0.16 3.95 -4.40
C HIS A 218 -0.68 5.12 -3.59
#